data_AF-A0A2M8NRV8-F1
#
_entry.id   AF-A0A2M8NRV8-F1
#
_cell.length_a   1.000
_cell.length_b   1.000
_cell.length_c   1.000
_cell.angle_alpha   90.00
_cell.angle_beta   90.00
_cell.angle_gamma   90.00
#
_symmetry.space_group_name_H-M   'P 1'
#
loop_
_entity.id
_entity.type
_entity.pdbx_description
1 polymer ?
#
loop_
_entity_poly.entity_id
_entity_poly.type
_entity_poly.pdbx_seq_one_letter_code
_entity_poly.pdbx_strand_id
1 'polypeptide(L)'
;MLFPRMIQYMTGDPLLTDAPILAFGWNLRGRAETGALESTLMQRYPTAFAAFSKQARQGRVRIGTMWLWRETIPVLGFMVVRDTPYGTTRLRHVEAIAMSLARDHKRDGIASLALVIPGQAYDRPIMRAALERWLNAVSLPVMVFEDYQPGVVPT
;
A
#
# COMPACT_ATOMS: atom_id res chain seq x y z
N MET A 1 7.31 10.65 27.14
CA MET A 1 8.30 10.71 26.03
C MET A 1 7.51 10.55 24.75
N LEU A 2 7.30 11.63 23.98
CA LEU A 2 6.56 11.58 22.71
C LEU A 2 7.53 11.13 21.63
N PHE A 3 7.36 9.92 21.10
CA PHE A 3 8.08 9.49 19.91
C PHE A 3 7.66 10.40 18.74
N PRO A 4 8.59 10.84 17.86
CA PRO A 4 8.21 11.54 16.65
C PRO A 4 7.22 10.68 15.86
N ARG A 5 6.13 11.28 15.39
CA ARG A 5 5.13 10.55 14.60
C ARG A 5 5.79 10.06 13.33
N MET A 6 5.92 8.74 13.22
CA MET A 6 6.54 8.09 12.06
C MET A 6 5.55 7.99 10.89
N ILE A 7 4.25 8.20 11.14
CA ILE A 7 3.21 8.25 10.12
C ILE A 7 2.84 9.70 9.81
N GLN A 8 2.87 10.04 8.53
CA GLN A 8 2.39 11.31 7.98
C GLN A 8 1.22 11.05 7.05
N TYR A 9 0.10 11.74 7.26
CA TYR A 9 -1.05 11.66 6.39
C TYR A 9 -0.94 12.77 5.35
N MET A 10 -0.96 12.39 4.08
CA MET A 10 -0.66 13.24 2.94
C MET A 10 -1.86 13.30 2.00
N THR A 11 -1.95 14.39 1.24
CA THR A 11 -2.76 14.47 0.03
C THR A 11 -1.86 14.76 -1.17
N GLY A 12 -2.24 14.32 -2.37
CA GLY A 12 -1.45 14.52 -3.58
C GLY A 12 -1.28 13.27 -4.44
N ASP A 13 -0.28 13.29 -5.31
CA ASP A 13 0.09 12.18 -6.18
C ASP A 13 1.17 11.31 -5.52
N PRO A 14 0.87 10.06 -5.13
CA PRO A 14 1.84 9.16 -4.53
C PRO A 14 2.92 8.71 -5.52
N LEU A 15 2.80 8.98 -6.83
CA LEU A 15 3.85 8.74 -7.81
C LEU A 15 4.94 9.84 -7.80
N LEU A 16 4.69 10.96 -7.12
CA LEU A 16 5.63 12.08 -6.97
C LEU A 16 6.34 12.08 -5.61
N THR A 17 6.18 11.02 -4.82
CA THR A 17 6.88 10.84 -3.54
C THR A 17 8.33 10.38 -3.75
N ASP A 18 9.22 10.77 -2.85
CA ASP A 18 10.60 10.27 -2.78
C ASP A 18 10.71 8.96 -1.97
N ALA A 19 9.59 8.37 -1.54
CA ALA A 19 9.61 7.10 -0.82
C ALA A 19 10.20 5.99 -1.72
N PRO A 20 11.11 5.14 -1.19
CA PRO A 20 11.73 4.07 -1.97
C PRO A 20 10.74 2.96 -2.32
N ILE A 21 9.63 2.86 -1.60
CA ILE A 21 8.55 1.90 -1.83
C ILE A 21 7.23 2.66 -1.96
N LEU A 22 6.51 2.39 -3.04
CA LEU A 22 5.11 2.78 -3.23
C LEU A 22 4.24 1.54 -3.08
N ALA A 23 3.52 1.46 -1.97
CA ALA A 23 2.59 0.38 -1.68
C ALA A 23 1.14 0.82 -1.83
N PHE A 24 0.34 0.00 -2.51
CA PHE A 24 -1.06 0.30 -2.84
C PHE A 24 -1.93 -0.95 -2.68
N GLY A 25 -3.19 -0.74 -2.31
CA GLY A 25 -4.15 -1.84 -2.19
C GLY A 25 -4.48 -2.47 -3.53
N TRP A 26 -4.60 -3.80 -3.54
CA TRP A 26 -4.95 -4.58 -4.71
C TRP A 26 -5.76 -5.84 -4.33
N ASN A 27 -6.39 -6.46 -5.31
CA ASN A 27 -7.15 -7.68 -5.15
C ASN A 27 -6.31 -8.96 -5.34
N LEU A 28 -6.64 -10.00 -4.56
CA LEU A 28 -5.98 -11.31 -4.60
C LEU A 28 -6.07 -11.97 -5.98
N ARG A 29 -7.12 -11.70 -6.76
CA ARG A 29 -7.29 -12.25 -8.11
C ARG A 29 -6.31 -11.65 -9.13
N GLY A 30 -5.56 -10.60 -8.77
CA GLY A 30 -4.63 -9.92 -9.67
C GLY A 30 -5.33 -9.40 -10.92
N ARG A 31 -6.58 -8.97 -10.80
CA ARG A 31 -7.37 -8.39 -11.89
C ARG A 31 -7.30 -6.88 -11.86
N ALA A 32 -7.47 -6.25 -13.01
CA ALA A 32 -7.51 -4.79 -13.13
C ALA A 32 -8.60 -4.18 -12.23
N GLU A 33 -8.29 -3.03 -11.67
CA GLU A 33 -9.23 -2.16 -10.94
C GLU A 33 -9.40 -0.86 -11.74
N THR A 34 -10.57 -0.24 -11.64
CA THR A 34 -10.95 0.92 -12.49
C THR A 34 -10.70 2.27 -11.84
N GLY A 35 -9.96 2.32 -10.74
CA GLY A 35 -9.60 3.58 -10.10
C GLY A 35 -8.51 4.32 -10.89
N ALA A 36 -8.43 5.64 -10.66
CA ALA A 36 -7.54 6.51 -11.42
C ALA A 36 -6.06 6.20 -11.16
N LEU A 37 -5.70 5.93 -9.90
CA LEU A 37 -4.34 5.56 -9.53
C LEU A 37 -3.97 4.20 -10.11
N GLU A 38 -4.88 3.23 -9.98
CA GLU A 38 -4.74 1.85 -10.45
C GLU A 38 -4.51 1.81 -11.96
N SER A 39 -5.32 2.57 -12.70
CA SER A 39 -5.16 2.72 -14.15
C SER A 39 -3.79 3.32 -14.51
N THR A 40 -3.36 4.35 -13.80
CA THR A 40 -2.06 5.01 -14.00
C THR A 40 -0.90 4.05 -13.72
N LEU A 41 -0.95 3.32 -12.60
CA LEU A 41 0.05 2.33 -12.23
C LEU A 41 0.13 1.19 -13.24
N MET A 42 -1.01 0.68 -13.72
CA MET A 42 -1.05 -0.38 -14.72
C MET A 42 -0.45 0.05 -16.06
N GLN A 43 -0.70 1.29 -16.48
CA GLN A 43 -0.11 1.85 -17.70
C GLN A 43 1.41 2.07 -17.55
N ARG A 44 1.85 2.55 -16.39
CA ARG A 44 3.27 2.86 -16.13
C ARG A 44 4.12 1.62 -15.85
N TYR A 45 3.54 0.59 -15.22
CA TYR A 45 4.27 -0.61 -14.76
C TYR A 45 3.62 -1.94 -15.21
N PRO A 46 3.29 -2.13 -16.50
CA PRO A 46 2.50 -3.27 -16.95
C PRO A 46 3.12 -4.64 -16.62
N THR A 47 4.46 -4.72 -16.61
CA THR A 47 5.21 -5.95 -16.26
C THR A 47 5.02 -6.34 -14.79
N ALA A 48 5.01 -5.38 -13.87
CA ALA A 48 4.79 -5.63 -12.44
C ALA A 48 3.39 -6.21 -12.19
N PHE A 49 2.37 -5.67 -12.86
CA PHE A 49 1.00 -6.18 -12.77
C PHE A 49 0.88 -7.58 -13.38
N ALA A 50 1.47 -7.83 -14.55
CA ALA A 50 1.48 -9.15 -15.16
C ALA A 50 2.17 -10.20 -14.25
N ALA A 51 3.28 -9.83 -13.63
CA ALA A 51 4.00 -10.66 -12.68
C ALA A 51 3.15 -10.95 -11.43
N PHE A 52 2.57 -9.92 -10.82
CA PHE A 52 1.66 -10.09 -9.68
C PHE A 52 0.49 -11.01 -10.03
N SER A 53 -0.19 -10.79 -11.16
CA SER A 53 -1.30 -11.64 -11.62
C SER A 53 -0.89 -13.10 -11.79
N LYS A 54 0.33 -13.36 -12.27
CA LYS A 54 0.87 -14.72 -12.35
C LYS A 54 1.06 -15.33 -10.96
N GLN A 55 1.64 -14.60 -10.01
CA GLN A 55 1.81 -15.09 -8.63
C GLN A 55 0.46 -15.34 -7.94
N ALA A 56 -0.53 -14.48 -8.18
CA ALA A 56 -1.91 -14.64 -7.73
C ALA A 56 -2.56 -15.93 -8.22
N ARG A 57 -2.51 -16.20 -9.54
CA ARG A 57 -3.06 -17.43 -10.12
C ARG A 57 -2.36 -18.69 -9.60
N GLN A 58 -1.09 -18.58 -9.23
CA GLN A 58 -0.31 -19.67 -8.65
C GLN A 58 -0.54 -19.85 -7.14
N GLY A 59 -1.39 -19.04 -6.50
CA GLY A 59 -1.66 -19.11 -5.06
C GLY A 59 -0.47 -18.70 -4.18
N ARG A 60 0.50 -17.96 -4.74
CA ARG A 60 1.74 -17.57 -4.05
C ARG A 60 1.63 -16.25 -3.28
N VAL A 61 0.60 -15.46 -3.57
CA VAL A 61 0.21 -14.30 -2.77
C VAL A 61 -1.03 -14.64 -1.96
N ARG A 62 -1.17 -14.03 -0.77
CA ARG A 62 -2.27 -14.31 0.15
C ARG A 62 -2.95 -13.02 0.57
N ILE A 63 -4.22 -13.11 0.92
CA ILE A 63 -4.95 -11.96 1.48
C ILE A 63 -4.32 -11.53 2.81
N GLY A 64 -4.22 -10.23 3.05
CA GLY A 64 -3.54 -9.67 4.23
C GLY A 64 -2.01 -9.73 4.16
N THR A 65 -1.43 -9.92 2.97
CA THR A 65 0.02 -9.84 2.74
C THR A 65 0.37 -8.70 1.79
N MET A 66 1.62 -8.29 1.82
CA MET A 66 2.20 -7.38 0.83
C MET A 66 3.19 -8.16 -0.04
N TRP A 67 3.07 -8.04 -1.35
CA TRP A 67 4.03 -8.60 -2.31
C TRP A 67 4.84 -7.47 -2.95
N LEU A 68 6.17 -7.62 -3.00
CA LEU A 68 7.07 -6.59 -3.49
C LEU A 68 7.58 -6.90 -4.90
N TRP A 69 7.50 -5.92 -5.79
CA TRP A 69 8.15 -5.92 -7.10
C TRP A 69 9.34 -4.95 -7.09
N ARG A 70 10.55 -5.49 -7.23
CA ARG A 70 11.81 -4.75 -7.02
C ARG A 70 12.51 -4.31 -8.31
N GLU A 71 11.94 -4.57 -9.48
CA GLU A 71 12.53 -4.21 -10.78
C GLU A 71 12.19 -2.77 -11.23
N THR A 72 11.77 -1.91 -10.30
CA THR A 72 11.39 -0.51 -10.55
C THR A 72 11.86 0.39 -9.42
N ILE A 73 11.97 1.69 -9.72
CA ILE A 73 12.13 2.74 -8.71
C ILE A 73 10.94 3.70 -8.87
N PRO A 74 10.09 3.86 -7.84
CA PRO A 74 10.13 3.15 -6.56
C PRO A 74 9.80 1.65 -6.70
N VAL A 75 10.16 0.87 -5.67
CA VAL A 75 9.72 -0.52 -5.52
C VAL A 75 8.20 -0.53 -5.33
N LEU A 76 7.49 -1.43 -6.00
CA LEU A 76 6.02 -1.50 -5.90
C LEU A 76 5.59 -2.53 -4.85
N GLY A 77 4.74 -2.12 -3.91
CA GLY A 77 4.16 -2.99 -2.89
C GLY A 77 2.67 -3.26 -3.12
N PHE A 78 2.34 -4.47 -3.57
CA PHE A 78 0.96 -4.89 -3.77
C PHE A 78 0.37 -5.37 -2.44
N MET A 79 -0.40 -4.51 -1.79
CA MET A 79 -1.11 -4.82 -0.55
C MET A 79 -2.39 -5.59 -0.86
N VAL A 80 -2.43 -6.89 -0.58
CA VAL A 80 -3.59 -7.74 -0.91
C VAL A 80 -4.69 -7.55 0.13
N VAL A 81 -5.53 -6.54 -0.07
CA VAL A 81 -6.53 -6.11 0.92
C VAL A 81 -7.97 -6.54 0.58
N ARG A 82 -8.17 -7.12 -0.61
CA ARG A 82 -9.45 -7.60 -1.14
C ARG A 82 -9.27 -8.96 -1.81
N ASP A 83 -10.34 -9.74 -1.89
CA ASP A 83 -10.37 -10.97 -2.69
C ASP A 83 -10.56 -10.63 -4.18
N THR A 84 -11.59 -9.83 -4.49
CA THR A 84 -12.00 -9.47 -5.85
C THR A 84 -11.85 -7.97 -6.12
N PRO A 85 -11.78 -7.53 -7.39
CA PRO A 85 -11.71 -6.11 -7.76
C PRO A 85 -12.87 -5.26 -7.23
N TYR A 86 -14.06 -5.87 -7.10
CA TYR A 86 -15.28 -5.19 -6.64
C TYR A 86 -15.54 -5.42 -5.13
N GLY A 87 -14.61 -6.10 -4.44
CA GLY A 87 -14.74 -6.38 -3.02
C GLY A 87 -14.37 -5.17 -2.17
N THR A 88 -15.01 -5.05 -1.00
CA THR A 88 -14.63 -4.03 -0.01
C THR A 88 -13.27 -4.34 0.60
N THR A 89 -12.45 -3.31 0.79
CA THR A 89 -11.25 -3.39 1.62
C THR A 89 -11.64 -3.79 3.03
N ARG A 90 -11.13 -4.92 3.53
CA ARG A 90 -11.47 -5.36 4.90
C ARG A 90 -10.38 -4.90 5.87
N LEU A 91 -10.78 -4.26 6.96
CA LEU A 91 -9.89 -3.76 8.00
C LEU A 91 -8.87 -4.80 8.48
N ARG A 92 -9.32 -6.03 8.73
CA ARG A 92 -8.44 -7.13 9.17
C ARG A 92 -7.25 -7.40 8.24
N HIS A 93 -7.39 -7.12 6.94
CA HIS A 93 -6.30 -7.32 5.97
C HIS A 93 -5.32 -6.15 6.00
N VAL A 94 -5.82 -4.93 6.17
CA VAL A 94 -4.99 -3.75 6.44
C VAL A 94 -4.20 -3.93 7.74
N GLU A 95 -4.86 -4.38 8.82
CA GLU A 95 -4.19 -4.67 10.10
C GLU A 95 -3.12 -5.75 9.97
N ALA A 96 -3.39 -6.84 9.25
CA ALA A 96 -2.41 -7.90 9.04
C ALA A 96 -1.15 -7.40 8.31
N ILE A 97 -1.31 -6.52 7.33
CA ILE A 97 -0.21 -5.90 6.59
C ILE A 97 0.55 -4.93 7.50
N ALA A 98 -0.13 -4.08 8.24
CA ALA A 98 0.48 -3.14 9.18
C ALA A 98 1.30 -3.86 10.26
N MET A 99 0.76 -4.93 10.82
CA MET A 99 1.45 -5.79 11.79
C MET A 99 2.69 -6.46 11.17
N SER A 100 2.58 -6.96 9.94
CA SER A 100 3.70 -7.58 9.23
C SER A 100 4.81 -6.56 8.94
N LEU A 101 4.46 -5.35 8.49
CA LEU A 101 5.39 -4.25 8.29
C LEU A 101 6.10 -3.87 9.60
N ALA A 102 5.35 -3.69 10.69
CA ALA A 102 5.91 -3.38 12.00
C ALA A 102 6.96 -4.41 12.43
N ARG A 103 6.63 -5.71 12.27
CA ARG A 103 7.52 -6.81 12.64
C ARG A 103 8.73 -6.98 11.70
N ASP A 104 8.50 -6.90 10.39
CA ASP A 104 9.43 -7.45 9.40
C ASP A 104 10.19 -6.40 8.57
N HIS A 105 9.85 -5.09 8.67
CA HIS A 105 10.43 -4.06 7.79
C HIS A 105 11.96 -4.05 7.74
N LYS A 106 12.65 -4.23 8.87
CA LYS A 106 14.13 -4.27 8.91
C LYS A 106 14.68 -5.49 8.17
N ARG A 107 14.06 -6.65 8.35
CA ARG A 107 14.44 -7.89 7.67
C ARG A 107 14.25 -7.76 6.16
N ASP A 108 13.17 -7.11 5.76
CA ASP A 108 12.79 -6.97 4.35
C ASP A 108 13.49 -5.78 3.65
N GLY A 109 14.34 -5.04 4.37
CA GLY A 109 15.11 -3.90 3.88
C GLY A 109 14.24 -2.65 3.58
N ILE A 110 13.10 -2.52 4.25
CA ILE A 110 12.15 -1.42 4.09
C ILE A 110 12.55 -0.30 5.04
N ALA A 111 13.14 0.76 4.49
CA ALA A 111 13.57 1.94 5.26
C ALA A 111 12.48 3.00 5.40
N SER A 112 11.59 3.13 4.42
CA SER A 112 10.42 4.00 4.42
C SER A 112 9.46 3.58 3.30
N LEU A 113 8.21 4.01 3.35
CA LEU A 113 7.23 3.73 2.30
C LEU A 113 6.11 4.76 2.20
N ALA A 114 5.59 4.92 0.99
CA ALA A 114 4.31 5.55 0.71
C ALA A 114 3.22 4.46 0.65
N LEU A 115 2.09 4.70 1.31
CA LEU A 115 0.93 3.82 1.39
C LEU A 115 -0.28 4.50 0.76
N VAL A 116 -0.95 3.80 -0.15
CA VAL A 116 -2.27 4.16 -0.66
C VAL A 116 -3.23 3.04 -0.30
N ILE A 117 -4.13 3.29 0.65
CA ILE A 117 -5.13 2.30 1.06
C ILE A 117 -6.44 2.64 0.35
N PRO A 118 -6.95 1.74 -0.49
CA PRO A 118 -8.19 2.01 -1.18
C PRO A 118 -9.35 1.83 -0.19
N GLY A 119 -10.29 2.74 -0.18
CA GLY A 119 -11.40 2.75 0.78
C GLY A 119 -12.28 3.97 0.58
N GLN A 120 -13.47 3.96 1.21
CA GLN A 120 -14.34 5.13 1.17
C GLN A 120 -13.94 6.12 2.28
N ALA A 121 -14.37 7.37 2.17
CA ALA A 121 -14.04 8.42 3.15
C ALA A 121 -14.43 8.01 4.59
N TYR A 122 -15.54 7.27 4.77
CA TYR A 122 -15.97 6.80 6.09
C TYR A 122 -15.10 5.68 6.67
N ASP A 123 -14.36 4.93 5.85
CA ASP A 123 -13.47 3.86 6.32
C ASP A 123 -12.14 4.41 6.88
N ARG A 124 -11.75 5.62 6.44
CA ARG A 124 -10.44 6.21 6.72
C ARG A 124 -10.11 6.31 8.21
N PRO A 125 -10.99 6.78 9.11
CA PRO A 125 -10.65 6.88 10.53
C PRO A 125 -10.29 5.51 11.14
N ILE A 126 -10.98 4.45 10.71
CA ILE A 126 -10.77 3.10 11.22
C ILE A 126 -9.47 2.53 10.65
N MET A 127 -9.18 2.74 9.36
CA MET A 127 -7.92 2.34 8.74
C MET A 127 -6.72 3.10 9.35
N ARG A 128 -6.87 4.39 9.64
CA ARG A 128 -5.89 5.23 10.33
C ARG A 128 -5.54 4.64 11.70
N ALA A 129 -6.55 4.37 12.53
CA ALA A 129 -6.34 3.78 13.85
C ALA A 129 -5.62 2.44 13.79
N ALA A 130 -5.93 1.59 12.81
CA ALA A 130 -5.25 0.32 12.58
C ALA A 130 -3.77 0.49 12.20
N LEU A 131 -3.45 1.41 11.29
CA LEU A 131 -2.07 1.72 10.93
C LEU A 131 -1.29 2.29 12.11
N GLU A 132 -1.85 3.29 12.78
CA GLU A 132 -1.23 3.97 13.93
C GLU A 132 -0.93 3.00 15.07
N ARG A 133 -1.84 2.06 15.35
CA ARG A 133 -1.64 1.04 16.40
C ARG A 133 -0.34 0.24 16.21
N TRP A 134 -0.03 -0.13 14.97
CA TRP A 134 1.12 -1.00 14.68
C TRP A 134 2.37 -0.22 14.29
N LEU A 135 2.22 0.83 13.48
CA LEU A 135 3.35 1.50 12.85
C LEU A 135 3.93 2.63 13.72
N ASN A 136 3.16 3.22 14.64
CA ASN A 136 3.75 4.15 15.63
C ASN A 136 4.60 3.44 16.70
N ALA A 137 4.46 2.11 16.83
CA ALA A 137 5.27 1.32 17.75
C ALA A 137 6.69 1.05 17.22
N VAL A 138 6.98 1.41 15.96
CA VAL A 138 8.26 1.15 15.30
C VAL A 138 8.81 2.40 14.62
N SER A 139 10.12 2.41 14.37
CA SER A 139 10.82 3.52 13.73
C SER A 139 10.76 3.45 12.20
N LEU A 140 9.59 3.21 11.60
CA LEU A 140 9.41 3.12 10.15
C LEU A 140 8.66 4.37 9.64
N PRO A 141 9.32 5.28 8.89
CA PRO A 141 8.67 6.41 8.24
C PRO A 141 7.64 5.93 7.21
N VAL A 142 6.39 6.39 7.35
CA VAL A 142 5.28 6.02 6.48
C VAL A 142 4.52 7.28 6.06
N MET A 143 4.41 7.49 4.75
CA MET A 143 3.50 8.49 4.17
C MET A 143 2.21 7.79 3.76
N VAL A 144 1.06 8.19 4.29
CA VAL A 144 -0.24 7.59 3.96
C VAL A 144 -1.05 8.58 3.14
N PHE A 145 -1.29 8.26 1.88
CA PHE A 145 -2.08 9.06 0.96
C PHE A 145 -3.55 8.72 1.09
N GLU A 146 -4.35 9.64 1.63
CA GLU A 146 -5.79 9.44 1.82
C GLU A 146 -6.62 9.90 0.62
N ASP A 147 -6.13 10.92 -0.08
CA ASP A 147 -6.76 11.49 -1.27
C ASP A 147 -5.75 11.55 -2.41
N TYR A 148 -5.96 10.69 -3.42
CA TYR A 148 -5.18 10.72 -4.65
C TYR A 148 -5.58 11.92 -5.51
N GLN A 149 -4.61 12.79 -5.78
CA GLN A 149 -4.77 13.94 -6.66
C GLN A 149 -3.71 13.85 -7.77
N PRO A 150 -4.06 13.38 -8.98
CA PRO A 150 -3.10 13.18 -10.07
C PRO A 150 -2.29 14.45 -10.36
N GLY A 151 -0.97 14.33 -10.42
CA GLY A 151 -0.06 15.44 -10.76
C GLY A 151 0.13 16.52 -9.68
N VAL A 152 -0.47 16.36 -8.49
CA VAL A 152 -0.31 17.32 -7.37
C VAL A 152 0.82 16.85 -6.46
N VAL A 153 1.75 17.74 -6.12
CA VAL A 153 2.87 17.42 -5.21
C VAL A 153 2.33 17.05 -3.82
N PRO A 154 2.84 15.99 -3.17
CA PRO A 154 2.40 15.60 -1.83
C PRO A 154 2.56 16.73 -0.79
N THR A 155 1.51 17.01 -0.02
CA THR A 155 1.51 17.95 1.13
C THR A 155 0.90 17.34 2.38
#